data_AF-A0A849TF67-F1
#
_entry.id   AF-A0A849TF67-F1
#
_cell.length_a   1.000
_cell.length_b   1.000
_cell.length_c   1.000
_cell.angle_alpha   90.00
_cell.angle_beta   90.00
_cell.angle_gamma   90.00
#
_symmetry.space_group_name_H-M   'P 1'
#
loop_
_entity.id
_entity.type
_entity.pdbx_description
1 polymer ?
#
loop_
_entity_poly.entity_id
_entity_poly.type
_entity_poly.pdbx_seq_one_letter_code
_entity_poly.pdbx_strand_id
1 'polypeptide(L)'
;MSPPSRLGGPVNERPSAPRQSLSGGITWQASAGCVPGQLQGVLSGLVSNFGNVRVTSTCRSQASNRAAGGASKSYHLSGEAIDFRVPGASSGAVYAYLSNSGSVGGLKHYGGGLFHVDTGPRRPM
;
A
#
# COMPACT_ATOMS: atom_id res chain seq x y z
N MET A 1 29.82 -40.77 44.03
CA MET A 1 29.00 -40.78 42.80
C MET A 1 28.80 -39.32 42.38
N SER A 2 29.32 -38.96 41.21
CA SER A 2 29.17 -37.67 40.50
C SER A 2 28.96 -38.02 39.01
N PRO A 3 28.47 -37.13 38.10
CA PRO A 3 27.73 -35.84 38.20
C PRO A 3 26.46 -35.92 37.26
N PRO A 4 25.78 -34.85 36.72
CA PRO A 4 26.16 -33.45 36.72
C PRO A 4 25.10 -32.36 36.94
N SER A 5 25.69 -31.20 37.28
CA SER A 5 25.25 -29.83 37.05
C SER A 5 24.39 -29.63 35.80
N ARG A 6 23.29 -28.90 35.95
CA ARG A 6 22.64 -28.21 34.83
C ARG A 6 22.97 -26.73 34.89
N LEU A 7 24.00 -26.37 34.12
CA LEU A 7 24.11 -25.08 33.47
C LEU A 7 23.08 -25.02 32.33
N GLY A 8 22.39 -23.90 32.21
CA GLY A 8 21.57 -23.52 31.07
C GLY A 8 20.87 -22.23 31.45
N GLY A 9 21.21 -21.07 30.94
CA GLY A 9 21.81 -20.66 29.68
C GLY A 9 21.10 -19.33 29.35
N PRO A 10 21.76 -18.33 28.75
CA PRO A 10 21.15 -17.01 28.57
C PRO A 10 19.88 -17.10 27.73
N VAL A 11 18.86 -16.36 28.15
CA VAL A 11 17.66 -16.11 27.35
C VAL A 11 18.10 -15.59 25.99
N ASN A 12 17.76 -16.35 24.96
CA ASN A 12 18.07 -16.04 23.57
C ASN A 12 17.14 -14.90 23.14
N GLU A 13 17.53 -13.66 23.43
CA GLU A 13 16.96 -12.49 22.77
C GLU A 13 17.25 -12.63 21.28
N ARG A 14 16.25 -13.11 20.53
CA ARG A 14 16.26 -13.09 19.08
C ARG A 14 16.67 -11.68 18.66
N PRO A 15 17.76 -11.50 17.90
CA PRO A 15 18.03 -10.22 17.28
C PRO A 15 16.87 -9.97 16.34
N SER A 16 15.96 -9.07 16.71
CA SER A 16 15.03 -8.48 15.76
C SER A 16 15.93 -7.79 14.75
N ALA A 17 16.05 -8.40 13.57
CA ALA A 17 16.82 -7.84 12.48
C ALA A 17 16.49 -6.34 12.38
N PRO A 18 17.48 -5.46 12.18
CA PRO A 18 17.19 -4.05 11.97
C PRO A 18 16.18 -4.00 10.83
N ARG A 19 14.98 -3.44 11.09
CA ARG A 19 14.05 -3.09 10.01
C ARG A 19 14.88 -2.21 9.11
N GLN A 20 15.35 -2.75 7.99
CA GLN A 20 16.05 -1.95 6.99
C GLN A 20 15.11 -0.79 6.73
N SER A 21 15.56 0.41 7.08
CA SER A 21 14.79 1.62 6.80
C SER A 21 14.67 1.61 5.28
N LEU A 22 13.54 1.14 4.76
CA LEU A 22 13.28 1.13 3.33
C LEU A 22 13.34 2.60 2.95
N SER A 23 14.45 3.01 2.35
CA SER A 23 14.66 4.35 1.80
C SER A 23 13.77 4.44 0.56
N GLY A 24 12.47 4.51 0.82
CA GLY A 24 11.40 4.54 -0.15
C GLY A 24 10.78 5.93 -0.21
N GLY A 25 10.23 6.28 -1.36
CA GLY A 25 9.50 7.51 -1.55
C GLY A 25 8.30 7.35 -2.47
N ILE A 26 7.53 8.42 -2.59
CA ILE A 26 6.43 8.50 -3.54
C ILE A 26 6.92 9.21 -4.80
N THR A 27 6.86 8.52 -5.94
CA THR A 27 7.01 9.15 -7.26
C THR A 27 5.63 9.48 -7.82
N TRP A 28 5.36 10.76 -8.03
CA TRP A 28 4.10 11.26 -8.59
C TRP A 28 4.18 11.39 -10.11
N GLN A 29 3.30 10.70 -10.83
CA GLN A 29 3.04 10.91 -12.27
C GLN A 29 1.67 11.56 -12.52
N ALA A 30 0.93 11.83 -11.43
CA ALA A 30 -0.35 12.52 -11.41
C ALA A 30 -0.35 13.55 -10.26
N SER A 31 -1.26 14.51 -10.29
CA SER A 31 -1.30 15.59 -9.29
C SER A 31 -1.65 15.05 -7.89
N ALA A 32 -0.82 15.37 -6.90
CA ALA A 32 -1.06 15.02 -5.50
C ALA A 32 -2.11 15.92 -4.82
N GLY A 33 -2.36 17.12 -5.37
CA GLY A 33 -3.10 18.18 -4.68
C GLY A 33 -4.57 17.87 -4.36
N CYS A 34 -5.15 16.87 -5.03
CA CYS A 34 -6.51 16.41 -4.82
C CYS A 34 -6.61 15.14 -3.96
N VAL A 35 -5.48 14.56 -3.53
CA VAL A 35 -5.47 13.29 -2.79
C VAL A 35 -5.83 13.55 -1.32
N PRO A 36 -6.91 12.97 -0.79
CA PRO A 36 -7.33 13.17 0.59
C PRO A 36 -6.34 12.57 1.58
N GLY A 37 -6.30 13.12 2.80
CA GLY A 37 -5.37 12.71 3.86
C GLY A 37 -5.42 11.20 4.17
N GLN A 38 -6.59 10.56 4.07
CA GLN A 38 -6.72 9.10 4.22
C GLN A 38 -5.85 8.34 3.20
N LEU A 39 -5.91 8.72 1.91
CA LEU A 39 -5.13 8.07 0.86
C LEU A 39 -3.64 8.44 0.94
N GLN A 40 -3.31 9.63 1.41
CA GLN A 40 -1.93 9.98 1.75
C GLN A 40 -1.38 9.07 2.86
N GLY A 41 -2.19 8.77 3.88
CA GLY A 41 -1.84 7.81 4.93
C GLY A 41 -1.61 6.39 4.39
N VAL A 42 -2.46 5.92 3.46
CA VAL A 42 -2.26 4.64 2.77
C VAL A 42 -0.93 4.62 2.02
N LEU A 43 -0.62 5.67 1.26
CA LEU A 43 0.65 5.80 0.54
C LEU A 43 1.86 5.81 1.49
N SER A 44 1.76 6.54 2.61
CA SER A 44 2.81 6.56 3.63
C SER A 44 3.05 5.16 4.21
N GLY A 45 1.99 4.44 4.56
CA GLY A 45 2.11 3.06 5.05
C GLY A 45 2.70 2.10 4.03
N LEU A 46 2.34 2.25 2.75
CA LEU A 46 2.97 1.49 1.67
C LEU A 46 4.47 1.78 1.56
N VAL A 47 4.86 3.05 1.65
CA VAL A 47 6.28 3.43 1.61
C VAL A 47 7.04 2.82 2.78
N SER A 48 6.50 2.90 4.00
CA SER A 48 7.14 2.34 5.20
C SER A 48 7.30 0.82 5.17
N ASN A 49 6.41 0.09 4.49
CA ASN A 49 6.42 -1.37 4.47
C ASN A 49 7.05 -1.98 3.21
N PHE A 50 7.03 -1.27 2.08
CA PHE A 50 7.41 -1.82 0.78
C PHE A 50 8.38 -0.94 -0.02
N GLY A 51 8.73 0.26 0.47
CA GLY A 51 9.71 1.13 -0.17
C GLY A 51 9.08 2.07 -1.21
N ASN A 52 9.50 1.99 -2.46
CA ASN A 52 9.08 2.96 -3.47
C ASN A 52 7.63 2.73 -3.92
N VAL A 53 6.85 3.81 -3.99
CA VAL A 53 5.49 3.81 -4.52
C VAL A 53 5.40 4.78 -5.69
N ARG A 54 4.94 4.31 -6.85
CA ARG A 54 4.72 5.14 -8.03
C ARG A 54 3.23 5.36 -8.24
N VAL A 55 2.76 6.58 -8.00
CA VAL A 55 1.36 6.97 -8.21
C VAL A 55 1.16 7.40 -9.66
N THR A 56 0.29 6.70 -10.37
CA THR A 56 0.05 6.88 -11.81
C THR A 56 -1.27 7.59 -12.11
N SER A 57 -2.21 7.63 -11.16
CA SER A 57 -3.46 8.38 -11.31
C SER A 57 -4.02 8.82 -9.96
N THR A 58 -4.64 9.99 -9.93
CA THR A 58 -5.33 10.58 -8.78
C THR A 58 -6.70 11.12 -9.24
N CYS A 59 -7.02 12.41 -9.08
CA CYS A 59 -8.23 12.98 -9.63
C CYS A 59 -8.23 12.98 -11.18
N ARG A 60 -9.41 12.76 -11.76
CA ARG A 60 -9.64 12.81 -13.21
C ARG A 60 -10.81 13.75 -13.51
N SER A 61 -10.73 14.45 -14.64
CA SER A 61 -11.89 15.11 -15.22
C SER A 61 -12.82 14.06 -15.85
N GLN A 62 -14.06 14.44 -16.17
CA GLN A 62 -14.96 13.55 -16.91
C GLN A 62 -14.34 13.06 -18.23
N ALA A 63 -13.64 13.95 -18.95
CA ALA A 63 -12.99 13.62 -20.21
C ALA A 63 -11.85 12.61 -20.02
N SER A 64 -10.94 12.84 -19.06
CA SER A 64 -9.81 11.92 -18.83
C SER A 64 -10.26 10.60 -18.21
N ASN A 65 -11.31 10.60 -17.38
CA ASN A 65 -11.93 9.37 -16.88
C ASN A 65 -12.52 8.54 -18.02
N ARG A 66 -13.26 9.16 -18.95
CA ARG A 66 -13.81 8.47 -20.13
C ARG A 66 -12.70 7.92 -21.03
N ALA A 67 -11.65 8.70 -21.30
CA ALA A 67 -10.51 8.27 -22.11
C ALA A 67 -9.79 7.06 -21.50
N ALA A 68 -9.75 6.96 -20.17
CA ALA A 68 -9.20 5.81 -19.45
C ALA A 68 -10.18 4.63 -19.32
N GLY A 69 -11.37 4.68 -19.93
CA GLY A 69 -12.41 3.65 -19.80
C GLY A 69 -13.02 3.59 -18.39
N GLY A 70 -12.93 4.67 -17.62
CA GLY A 70 -13.43 4.74 -16.25
C GLY A 70 -14.95 4.74 -16.17
N ALA A 71 -15.47 4.17 -15.08
CA ALA A 71 -16.91 4.16 -14.81
C ALA A 71 -17.47 5.57 -14.58
N SER A 72 -18.76 5.76 -14.86
CA SER A 72 -19.47 7.03 -14.63
C SER A 72 -19.51 7.45 -13.15
N LYS A 73 -19.46 6.48 -12.24
CA LYS A 73 -19.40 6.67 -10.77
C LYS A 73 -17.99 6.42 -10.21
N SER A 74 -16.95 6.72 -10.99
CA SER A 74 -15.55 6.54 -10.58
C SER A 74 -15.18 7.51 -9.47
N TYR A 75 -14.54 7.01 -8.40
CA TYR A 75 -14.02 7.84 -7.32
C TYR A 75 -12.85 8.74 -7.75
N HIS A 76 -12.22 8.50 -8.91
CA HIS A 76 -11.28 9.47 -9.46
C HIS A 76 -11.95 10.80 -9.83
N LEU A 77 -13.27 10.80 -10.13
CA LEU A 77 -14.00 12.02 -10.47
C LEU A 77 -14.20 12.94 -9.25
N SER A 78 -14.21 12.38 -8.04
CA SER A 78 -14.33 13.11 -6.77
C SER A 78 -12.98 13.27 -6.04
N GLY A 79 -11.88 12.81 -6.62
CA GLY A 79 -10.55 12.85 -5.97
C GLY A 79 -10.37 11.79 -4.86
N GLU A 80 -11.30 10.85 -4.76
CA GLU A 80 -11.39 9.86 -3.69
C GLU A 80 -10.73 8.52 -4.05
N ALA A 81 -9.88 8.49 -5.08
CA ALA A 81 -9.17 7.29 -5.52
C ALA A 81 -7.75 7.59 -6.03
N ILE A 82 -6.89 6.58 -5.89
CA ILE A 82 -5.53 6.58 -6.43
C ILE A 82 -5.24 5.26 -7.15
N ASP A 83 -4.49 5.36 -8.25
CA ASP A 83 -3.89 4.21 -8.92
C ASP A 83 -2.37 4.28 -8.75
N PHE A 84 -1.75 3.18 -8.35
CA PHE A 84 -0.31 3.14 -8.08
C PHE A 84 0.33 1.77 -8.34
N ARG A 85 1.65 1.74 -8.36
CA ARG A 85 2.48 0.53 -8.38
C ARG A 85 3.51 0.57 -7.26
N VAL A 86 3.97 -0.59 -6.83
CA VAL A 86 5.00 -0.73 -5.79
C VAL A 86 6.18 -1.54 -6.37
N PRO A 87 7.10 -0.90 -7.12
CA PRO A 87 8.19 -1.61 -7.79
C PRO A 87 9.08 -2.35 -6.78
N GLY A 88 9.43 -3.59 -7.09
CA GLY A 88 10.27 -4.43 -6.22
C GLY A 88 9.51 -5.13 -5.09
N ALA A 89 8.21 -4.87 -4.92
CA ALA A 89 7.37 -5.59 -3.96
C ALA A 89 6.51 -6.66 -4.65
N SER A 90 6.22 -7.75 -3.91
CA SER A 90 5.26 -8.76 -4.35
C SER A 90 3.84 -8.17 -4.35
N SER A 91 3.14 -8.23 -5.49
CA SER A 91 1.74 -7.82 -5.58
C SER A 91 0.85 -8.52 -4.55
N GLY A 92 1.12 -9.81 -4.25
CA GLY A 92 0.35 -10.55 -3.25
C GLY A 92 0.54 -9.99 -1.83
N ALA A 93 1.77 -9.62 -1.48
CA ALA A 93 2.07 -9.02 -0.17
C ALA A 93 1.44 -7.62 -0.03
N VAL A 94 1.50 -6.81 -1.08
CA VAL A 94 0.87 -5.47 -1.12
C VAL A 94 -0.65 -5.59 -1.02
N TYR A 95 -1.27 -6.52 -1.77
CA TYR A 95 -2.70 -6.77 -1.71
C TYR A 95 -3.14 -7.19 -0.30
N ALA A 96 -2.44 -8.15 0.30
CA ALA A 96 -2.73 -8.64 1.64
C ALA A 96 -2.58 -7.53 2.71
N TYR A 97 -1.57 -6.67 2.59
CA TYR A 97 -1.43 -5.52 3.47
C TYR A 97 -2.61 -4.55 3.35
N LEU A 98 -2.98 -4.18 2.11
CA LEU A 98 -4.07 -3.24 1.87
C LEU A 98 -5.42 -3.80 2.33
N SER A 99 -5.71 -5.07 2.05
CA SER A 99 -6.97 -5.72 2.43
C SER A 99 -7.12 -5.84 3.95
N ASN A 100 -6.03 -6.04 4.69
CA ASN A 100 -6.04 -6.14 6.15
C ASN A 100 -5.93 -4.77 6.86
N SER A 101 -5.55 -3.70 6.15
CA SER A 101 -5.33 -2.38 6.76
C SER A 101 -6.61 -1.71 7.27
N GLY A 102 -7.79 -2.13 6.77
CA GLY A 102 -9.05 -1.42 6.97
C GLY A 102 -9.04 0.02 6.42
N SER A 103 -7.97 0.50 5.78
CA SER A 103 -7.79 1.93 5.48
C SER A 103 -8.36 2.35 4.12
N VAL A 104 -8.94 1.40 3.38
CA VAL A 104 -9.50 1.61 2.03
C VAL A 104 -10.94 1.10 1.96
N GLY A 105 -11.73 1.76 1.12
CA GLY A 105 -13.10 1.38 0.76
C GLY A 105 -13.11 0.29 -0.31
N GLY A 106 -12.66 0.66 -1.51
CA GLY A 106 -12.36 -0.27 -2.59
C GLY A 106 -10.87 -0.62 -2.68
N LEU A 107 -10.60 -1.87 -3.05
CA LEU A 107 -9.28 -2.37 -3.42
C LEU A 107 -9.44 -3.22 -4.68
N LYS A 108 -8.64 -2.94 -5.71
CA LYS A 108 -8.52 -3.79 -6.90
C LYS A 108 -7.06 -3.90 -7.30
N HIS A 109 -6.67 -5.09 -7.78
CA HIS A 109 -5.39 -5.31 -8.40
C HIS A 109 -5.60 -5.73 -9.85
N TYR A 110 -4.94 -5.02 -10.76
CA TYR A 110 -4.98 -5.27 -12.20
C TYR A 110 -3.65 -5.86 -12.66
N GLY A 111 -3.64 -6.46 -13.85
CA GLY A 111 -2.42 -6.94 -14.49
C GLY A 111 -1.34 -5.85 -14.59
N GLY A 112 -0.06 -6.26 -14.56
CA GLY A 112 1.07 -5.34 -14.62
C GLY A 112 1.38 -4.60 -13.30
N GLY A 113 0.84 -5.07 -12.17
CA GLY A 113 1.15 -4.58 -10.83
C GLY A 113 0.44 -3.28 -10.47
N LEU A 114 -0.65 -2.93 -11.16
CA LEU A 114 -1.43 -1.73 -10.89
C LEU A 114 -2.45 -2.00 -9.78
N PHE A 115 -2.39 -1.21 -8.74
CA PHE A 115 -3.38 -1.19 -7.67
C PHE A 115 -4.27 0.02 -7.82
N HIS A 116 -5.55 -0.18 -7.56
CA HIS A 116 -6.53 0.89 -7.37
C HIS A 116 -7.09 0.79 -5.96
N VAL A 117 -7.09 1.91 -5.25
CA VAL A 117 -7.79 2.05 -3.97
C VAL A 117 -8.64 3.30 -3.97
N ASP A 118 -9.79 3.21 -3.30
CA ASP A 118 -10.74 4.31 -3.15
C ASP A 118 -11.22 4.44 -1.71
N THR A 119 -11.80 5.59 -1.35
CA THR A 119 -12.33 5.88 -0.01
C THR A 119 -13.84 5.61 0.12
N GLY A 120 -14.45 4.96 -0.87
CA GLY A 120 -15.87 4.64 -0.86
C GLY A 120 -16.29 3.64 0.24
N PRO A 121 -17.55 3.17 0.23
CA PRO A 121 -17.99 2.14 1.15
C PRO A 121 -17.09 0.89 1.07
N ARG A 122 -16.72 0.34 2.23
CA ARG A 122 -15.95 -0.90 2.28
C ARG A 122 -16.73 -2.03 1.62
N ARG A 123 -16.05 -2.76 0.73
CA ARG A 123 -16.61 -3.93 0.05
C ARG A 123 -15.97 -5.19 0.64
N PRO A 124 -16.72 -6.29 0.81
CA PRO A 124 -16.13 -7.59 1.12
C PRO A 124 -15.08 -7.94 0.07
N MET A 125 -13.92 -8.41 0.53
CA MET A 125 -12.78 -8.77 -0.32
C MET A 125 -12.88 -10.20 -0.81
#